data_AF-A0A932TDT0-F1
#
_entry.id   AF-A0A932TDT0-F1
#
_cell.length_a   1.000
_cell.length_b   1.000
_cell.length_c   1.000
_cell.angle_alpha   90.00
_cell.angle_beta   90.00
_cell.angle_gamma   90.00
#
_symmetry.space_group_name_H-M   'P 1'
#
loop_
_entity.id
_entity.type
_entity.pdbx_description
1 polymer ?
#
loop_
_entity_poly.entity_id
_entity_poly.type
_entity_poly.pdbx_seq_one_letter_code
_entity_poly.pdbx_strand_id
1 'polypeptide(L)'
;MFRNLSLEARILLLICSLDAVTSAILFASNMAVEANPLLRPYAEAGPVPFLLAKLLTYIPTILLAEKFAQRRPRLVRPLMRATIVAYLGIYCYSVGAQFLVG
;
A
#
# COMPACT_ATOMS: atom_id res chain seq x y z
N MET A 1 -0.93 12.82 -18.51
CA MET A 1 -2.28 12.20 -18.48
C MET A 1 -2.10 10.69 -18.58
N PHE A 2 -2.20 9.95 -17.47
CA PHE A 2 -2.00 8.49 -17.39
C PHE A 2 -3.18 7.74 -18.03
N ARG A 3 -3.34 7.89 -19.34
CA ARG A 3 -4.57 7.54 -20.06
C ARG A 3 -4.89 6.03 -20.03
N ASN A 4 -3.90 5.18 -19.75
CA ASN A 4 -4.07 3.75 -19.49
C ASN A 4 -2.96 3.27 -18.52
N LEU A 5 -3.27 3.13 -17.23
CA LEU A 5 -2.39 2.44 -16.29
C LEU A 5 -2.33 0.94 -16.61
N SER A 6 -1.16 0.32 -16.50
CA SER A 6 -1.02 -1.15 -16.58
C SER A 6 -1.93 -1.86 -15.56
N LEU A 7 -2.22 -3.13 -15.81
CA LEU A 7 -2.96 -3.96 -14.87
C LEU A 7 -2.19 -4.07 -13.55
N GLU A 8 -0.87 -4.24 -13.62
CA GLU A 8 0.00 -4.31 -12.45
C GLU A 8 -0.06 -3.03 -11.60
N ALA A 9 -0.02 -1.84 -12.21
CA ALA A 9 -0.16 -0.59 -11.49
C ALA A 9 -1.54 -0.44 -10.84
N ARG A 10 -2.62 -0.85 -11.53
CA ARG A 10 -3.99 -0.84 -10.98
C ARG A 10 -4.14 -1.78 -9.80
N ILE A 11 -3.57 -2.98 -9.88
CA ILE A 11 -3.58 -3.96 -8.78
C ILE A 11 -2.80 -3.41 -7.57
N LEU A 12 -1.61 -2.84 -7.78
CA LEU A 12 -0.83 -2.22 -6.70
C LEU A 12 -1.60 -1.07 -6.04
N LEU A 13 -2.24 -0.19 -6.82
CA LEU A 13 -3.05 0.90 -6.28
C LEU A 13 -4.21 0.35 -5.43
N LEU A 14 -4.92 -0.67 -5.92
CA LEU A 14 -6.02 -1.28 -5.19
C LEU A 14 -5.55 -1.89 -3.86
N ILE A 15 -4.49 -2.72 -3.90
CA ILE A 15 -3.98 -3.42 -2.72
C ILE A 15 -3.46 -2.42 -1.68
N CYS A 16 -2.64 -1.44 -2.09
CA CYS A 16 -2.14 -0.41 -1.18
C CYS A 16 -3.26 0.46 -0.59
N SER A 17 -4.34 0.70 -1.35
CA SER A 17 -5.49 1.44 -0.84
C SER A 17 -6.27 0.62 0.19
N LEU A 18 -6.49 -0.68 -0.06
CA LEU A 18 -7.12 -1.59 0.89
C LEU A 18 -6.31 -1.71 2.18
N ASP A 19 -4.99 -1.82 2.08
CA ASP A 19 -4.08 -1.83 3.23
C ASP A 19 -4.14 -0.53 4.03
N ALA A 20 -4.13 0.63 3.37
CA ALA A 20 -4.22 1.92 4.05
C ALA A 20 -5.56 2.06 4.79
N VAL A 21 -6.68 1.66 4.17
CA VAL A 21 -8.01 1.71 4.78
C VAL A 21 -8.12 0.73 5.95
N THR A 22 -7.70 -0.51 5.78
CA THR A 22 -7.76 -1.52 6.86
C THR A 22 -6.88 -1.14 8.04
N SER A 23 -5.66 -0.65 7.79
CA SER A 23 -4.79 -0.11 8.84
C SER A 23 -5.45 1.05 9.58
N ALA A 24 -6.05 2.01 8.86
CA ALA A 24 -6.76 3.14 9.47
C ALA A 24 -7.93 2.68 10.36
N ILE A 25 -8.69 1.66 9.92
CA ILE A 25 -9.78 1.08 10.72
C ILE A 25 -9.22 0.40 11.98
N LEU A 26 -8.19 -0.43 11.85
CA LEU A 26 -7.58 -1.13 12.98
C LEU A 26 -7.02 -0.16 14.03
N PHE A 27 -6.40 0.94 13.60
CA PHE A 27 -5.90 1.98 14.49
C PHE A 27 -7.05 2.74 15.15
N ALA A 28 -8.10 3.09 14.40
CA ALA A 28 -9.28 3.75 14.96
C ALA A 28 -10.03 2.87 15.97
N SER A 29 -9.98 1.55 15.82
CA SER A 29 -10.56 0.58 16.75
C SER A 29 -9.64 0.19 17.91
N ASN A 30 -8.46 0.80 18.05
CA ASN A 30 -7.41 0.44 19.03
C ASN A 30 -6.98 -1.05 18.97
N MET A 31 -7.19 -1.72 17.83
CA MET A 31 -6.82 -3.12 17.64
C MET A 31 -5.36 -3.28 17.22
N ALA A 32 -4.76 -2.24 16.67
CA ALA A 32 -3.37 -2.23 16.24
C ALA A 32 -2.70 -0.89 16.53
N VAL A 33 -1.37 -0.88 16.51
CA VAL A 33 -0.55 0.33 16.58
C VAL A 33 0.38 0.35 15.39
N GLU A 34 0.55 1.52 14.77
CA GLU A 34 1.49 1.68 13.67
C GLU A 34 2.93 1.37 14.12
N ALA A 35 3.55 0.44 13.41
CA ALA A 35 4.91 -0.04 13.69
C ALA A 35 5.97 0.86 13.04
N ASN A 36 5.61 1.57 11.96
CA ASN A 36 6.51 2.49 11.30
C ASN A 36 6.60 3.81 12.11
N PRO A 37 7.76 4.15 12.72
CA PRO A 37 7.89 5.35 13.54
C PRO A 37 7.67 6.65 12.76
N LEU A 38 7.85 6.64 11.43
CA LEU A 38 7.56 7.80 10.58
C LEU A 38 6.06 7.99 10.35
N LEU A 39 5.28 6.89 10.31
CA LEU A 39 3.83 6.95 10.10
C LEU A 39 3.04 7.04 11.40
N ARG A 40 3.64 6.62 12.53
CA ARG A 40 2.99 6.62 13.85
C ARG A 40 2.38 7.98 14.23
N PRO A 41 3.06 9.14 14.09
CA PRO A 41 2.45 10.43 14.41
C PRO A 41 1.20 10.74 13.58
N TYR A 42 1.17 10.28 12.33
CA TYR A 42 0.00 10.46 11.45
C TYR A 42 -1.14 9.50 11.82
N ALA A 43 -0.83 8.28 12.24
CA ALA A 43 -1.80 7.33 12.78
C ALA A 43 -2.44 7.84 14.08
N GLU A 44 -1.63 8.38 15.00
CA GLU A 44 -2.08 8.97 16.26
C GLU A 44 -2.91 10.25 16.06
N ALA A 45 -2.63 11.03 15.00
CA ALA A 45 -3.42 12.19 14.62
C ALA A 45 -4.80 11.84 14.03
N GLY A 46 -5.05 10.56 13.73
CA GLY A 46 -6.33 10.04 13.26
C GLY A 46 -6.29 9.42 11.86
N PRO A 47 -7.42 8.88 11.38
CA PRO A 47 -7.47 8.10 10.14
C PRO A 47 -7.18 8.96 8.89
N VAL A 48 -7.62 10.21 8.86
CA VAL A 48 -7.44 11.09 7.68
C VAL A 48 -5.97 11.47 7.48
N PRO A 49 -5.23 11.99 8.48
CA PRO A 49 -3.79 12.27 8.34
C PRO A 49 -2.99 11.02 7.93
N PHE A 50 -3.30 9.86 8.49
CA PHE A 50 -2.66 8.61 8.15
C PHE A 50 -2.88 8.20 6.69
N LEU A 51 -4.14 8.26 6.22
CA LEU A 51 -4.48 7.95 4.83
C LEU A 51 -3.75 8.89 3.86
N LEU A 52 -3.70 10.18 4.15
CA LEU A 52 -2.97 11.15 3.33
C LEU A 52 -1.47 10.83 3.29
N ALA A 53 -0.85 10.54 4.43
CA ALA A 53 0.55 10.14 4.49
C ALA A 53 0.81 8.87 3.65
N LYS A 54 -0.01 7.83 3.79
CA LYS A 54 0.07 6.61 2.97
C LYS A 54 -0.08 6.91 1.49
N LEU A 55 -1.12 7.64 1.08
CA LEU A 55 -1.37 8.01 -0.33
C LEU A 55 -0.15 8.70 -0.95
N LEU A 56 0.46 9.63 -0.22
CA LEU A 56 1.65 10.35 -0.66
C LEU A 56 2.89 9.45 -0.80
N THR A 57 2.94 8.30 -0.13
CA THR A 57 4.07 7.36 -0.29
C THR A 57 3.91 6.45 -1.51
N TYR A 58 2.75 5.84 -1.70
CA TYR A 58 2.61 4.79 -2.72
C TYR A 58 2.18 5.33 -4.09
N ILE A 59 1.36 6.38 -4.16
CA ILE A 59 0.91 6.94 -5.44
C ILE A 59 2.10 7.37 -6.30
N PRO A 60 3.01 8.27 -5.85
CA PRO A 60 4.12 8.69 -6.70
C PRO A 60 5.03 7.52 -7.06
N THR A 61 5.26 6.59 -6.14
CA THR A 61 6.08 5.39 -6.38
C THR A 61 5.49 4.52 -7.50
N ILE A 62 4.19 4.25 -7.48
CA ILE A 62 3.52 3.46 -8.52
C ILE A 62 3.49 4.21 -9.86
N LEU A 63 3.22 5.51 -9.84
CA LEU A 63 3.23 6.32 -11.07
C LEU A 63 4.62 6.39 -11.71
N LEU A 64 5.67 6.48 -10.90
CA LEU A 64 7.05 6.38 -11.37
C LEU A 64 7.35 5.00 -11.93
N ALA A 65 6.97 3.92 -11.21
CA ALA A 65 7.14 2.55 -11.69
C ALA A 65 6.44 2.34 -13.04
N GLU A 66 5.21 2.82 -13.21
CA GLU A 66 4.48 2.75 -14.48
C GLU A 66 5.22 3.51 -15.60
N LYS A 67 5.69 4.73 -15.31
CA LYS A 67 6.46 5.53 -16.28
C LYS A 67 7.75 4.82 -16.70
N PHE A 68 8.43 4.15 -15.76
CA PHE A 68 9.61 3.34 -16.08
C PHE A 68 9.25 2.05 -16.83
N ALA A 69 8.12 1.42 -16.52
CA ALA A 69 7.63 0.22 -17.19
C ALA A 69 7.29 0.48 -18.67
N GLN A 70 6.86 1.69 -19.02
CA GLN A 70 6.68 2.09 -20.41
C GLN A 70 8.00 2.12 -21.21
N ARG A 71 9.14 2.41 -20.54
CA ARG A 71 10.47 2.46 -21.17
C ARG A 71 11.22 1.12 -21.11
N ARG A 72 11.09 0.37 -20.01
CA ARG A 72 11.80 -0.90 -19.76
C ARG A 72 10.83 -1.98 -19.23
N PRO A 73 9.84 -2.41 -20.01
CA PRO A 73 8.78 -3.30 -19.55
C PRO A 73 9.30 -4.66 -19.07
N ARG A 74 10.35 -5.20 -19.71
CA ARG A 74 10.94 -6.51 -19.38
C ARG A 74 11.61 -6.54 -18.00
N LEU A 75 12.01 -5.39 -17.46
CA LEU A 75 12.61 -5.29 -16.12
C LEU A 75 11.56 -4.90 -15.07
N VAL A 76 10.76 -3.88 -15.36
CA VAL A 76 9.89 -3.27 -14.35
C VAL A 76 8.63 -4.11 -14.10
N ARG A 77 8.03 -4.74 -15.12
CA ARG A 77 6.80 -5.51 -14.91
C ARG A 77 7.01 -6.76 -14.03
N PRO A 78 8.08 -7.56 -14.21
CA PRO A 78 8.37 -8.65 -13.27
C PRO A 78 8.58 -8.14 -11.83
N LEU A 79 9.27 -7.00 -11.65
CA LEU A 79 9.44 -6.40 -10.33
C LEU A 79 8.11 -5.98 -9.73
N MET A 80 7.23 -5.32 -10.48
CA MET A 80 5.88 -4.96 -10.01
C MET A 80 5.06 -6.20 -9.62
N ARG A 81 5.14 -7.29 -10.39
CA ARG A 81 4.48 -8.57 -10.04
C ARG A 81 5.06 -9.19 -8.77
N ALA A 82 6.38 -9.18 -8.63
CA ALA A 82 7.04 -9.63 -7.41
C ALA A 82 6.62 -8.78 -6.20
N THR A 83 6.53 -7.46 -6.37
CA THR A 83 5.98 -6.55 -5.35
C THR A 83 4.55 -6.92 -4.99
N ILE A 84 3.67 -7.20 -5.96
CA ILE A 84 2.28 -7.62 -5.69
C ILE A 84 2.26 -8.89 -4.83
N VAL A 85 3.00 -9.93 -5.24
CA VAL A 85 3.03 -11.21 -4.52
C VAL A 85 3.60 -11.04 -3.11
N ALA A 86 4.73 -10.34 -2.97
CA ALA A 86 5.35 -10.08 -1.67
C ALA A 86 4.41 -9.27 -0.77
N TYR A 87 3.77 -8.24 -1.31
CA TYR A 87 2.86 -7.39 -0.55
C TYR A 87 1.64 -8.17 -0.07
N LEU A 88 0.99 -8.96 -0.94
CA LEU A 88 -0.14 -9.80 -0.55
C LEU A 88 0.26 -10.82 0.52
N GLY A 89 1.43 -11.45 0.39
CA GLY A 89 1.94 -12.39 1.39
C GLY A 89 2.12 -11.73 2.76
N ILE A 90 2.76 -10.56 2.79
CA ILE A 90 2.96 -9.79 4.02
C ILE A 90 1.60 -9.35 4.59
N TYR A 91 0.73 -8.77 3.76
CA TYR A 91 -0.58 -8.26 4.17
C TYR A 91 -1.46 -9.37 4.76
N CYS A 92 -1.60 -10.50 4.08
CA CYS A 92 -2.38 -11.64 4.58
C CYS A 92 -1.81 -12.17 5.90
N TYR A 93 -0.49 -12.21 6.05
CA TYR A 93 0.15 -12.64 7.29
C TYR A 93 -0.06 -11.63 8.42
N SER A 94 0.27 -10.36 8.20
CA SER A 94 0.26 -9.33 9.25
C SER A 94 -1.16 -8.92 9.64
N VAL A 95 -1.99 -8.56 8.66
CA VAL A 95 -3.36 -8.09 8.89
C VAL A 95 -4.26 -9.27 9.22
N GLY A 96 -4.12 -10.41 8.52
CA GLY A 96 -4.86 -11.62 8.84
C GLY A 96 -4.60 -12.12 10.26
N ALA A 97 -3.37 -12.02 10.77
CA ALA A 97 -3.07 -12.37 12.16
C ALA A 97 -3.84 -11.51 13.17
N GLN A 98 -4.09 -10.23 12.88
CA GLN A 98 -4.87 -9.36 13.79
C GLN A 98 -6.32 -9.82 13.94
N PHE A 99 -6.90 -10.45 12.90
CA PHE A 99 -8.27 -10.97 12.93
C PHE A 99 -8.38 -12.39 13.49
N LEU A 100 -7.29 -13.15 13.53
CA LEU A 100 -7.26 -14.50 14.06
C LEU A 100 -6.85 -14.56 15.54
N VAL A 101 -6.08 -13.58 16.00
CA VAL A 101 -5.56 -13.50 17.37
C VAL A 101 -6.35 -12.50 18.23
N GLY A 102 -7.19 -11.66 17.61
CA GLY A 102 -8.08 -10.70 18.27
C GLY A 102 -9.40 -11.26 18.75
#